data_AF-A0A7U6KPI1-F1
#
_entry.id   AF-A0A7U6KPI1-F1
#
_cell.length_a   1.000
_cell.length_b   1.000
_cell.length_c   1.000
_cell.angle_alpha   90.00
_cell.angle_beta   90.00
_cell.angle_gamma   90.00
#
_symmetry.space_group_name_H-M   'P 1'
#
loop_
_entity.id
_entity.type
_entity.pdbx_description
1 polymer ?
#
loop_
_entity_poly.entity_id
_entity_poly.type
_entity_poly.pdbx_seq_one_letter_code
_entity_poly.pdbx_strand_id
1 'polypeptide(L)' 'MTLATHWVAERFDCLANTLEMPFKDNDNLPDTEMGWSPERSIQLGEASLIAMLAVVDDLR' A
#
# COMPACT_ATOMS: atom_id res chain seq x y z
N MET A 1 -6.87 20.23 -1.58
CA MET A 1 -7.12 18.86 -1.08
C MET A 1 -6.07 18.56 -0.03
N THR A 2 -6.44 18.22 1.21
CA THR A 2 -5.50 18.15 2.37
C THR A 2 -5.14 16.70 2.72
N LEU A 3 -4.57 15.95 1.78
CA LEU A 3 -4.06 14.61 2.06
C LEU A 3 -2.53 14.66 2.14
N ALA A 4 -1.94 13.92 3.08
CA ALA A 4 -0.49 13.86 3.25
C ALA A 4 0.22 13.46 1.95
N THR A 5 -0.30 12.46 1.23
CA THR A 5 0.25 12.00 -0.05
C THR A 5 0.35 13.10 -1.11
N HIS A 6 -0.68 13.96 -1.24
CA HIS A 6 -0.63 15.06 -2.21
C HIS A 6 0.43 16.09 -1.84
N TRP A 7 0.47 16.46 -0.56
CA TRP A 7 1.48 17.40 -0.09
C TRP A 7 2.91 16.87 -0.29
N VAL A 8 3.17 15.60 0.03
CA VAL A 8 4.49 14.97 -0.16
C VAL A 8 4.85 14.90 -1.65
N ALA A 9 3.94 14.41 -2.50
CA ALA A 9 4.18 14.28 -3.93
C ALA A 9 4.53 15.64 -4.56
N GLU A 10 3.74 16.69 -4.29
CA GLU A 10 3.97 18.02 -4.83
C GLU A 10 5.22 18.69 -4.24
N ARG A 11 5.46 18.52 -2.93
CA ARG A 11 6.56 19.19 -2.24
C ARG A 11 7.93 18.65 -2.64
N PHE A 12 8.03 17.35 -2.92
CA PHE A 12 9.28 16.65 -3.17
C PHE A 12 9.41 16.12 -4.61
N ASP A 13 8.41 16.32 -5.46
CA ASP A 13 8.38 15.83 -6.84
C ASP A 13 8.73 14.34 -6.92
N CYS A 14 8.04 13.54 -6.10
CA CYS A 14 8.31 12.12 -5.92
C CYS A 14 7.05 11.26 -6.01
N LEU A 15 7.25 9.96 -6.26
CA LEU A 15 6.19 8.96 -6.15
C LEU A 15 5.73 8.85 -4.69
N ALA A 16 4.44 9.11 -4.43
CA ALA A 16 3.84 8.95 -3.11
C ALA A 16 2.44 8.33 -3.24
N ASN A 17 2.08 7.45 -2.31
CA ASN A 17 0.78 6.77 -2.27
C ASN A 17 0.20 6.77 -0.85
N THR A 18 -1.12 6.75 -0.74
CA THR A 18 -1.83 6.30 0.47
C THR A 18 -2.22 4.85 0.22
N LEU A 19 -1.74 3.92 1.05
CA LEU A 19 -2.11 2.51 0.96
C LEU A 19 -3.31 2.26 1.89
N GLU A 20 -4.42 1.80 1.32
CA GLU A 20 -5.64 1.49 2.07
C GLU A 20 -5.82 -0.03 2.17
N MET A 21 -6.24 -0.50 3.34
CA MET A 21 -6.56 -1.90 3.62
C MET A 21 -7.99 -2.01 4.14
N PRO A 22 -8.75 -3.06 3.75
CA PRO A 22 -10.14 -3.17 4.16
C PRO A 22 -10.24 -3.53 5.65
N PHE A 23 -11.17 -2.89 6.36
CA PHE A 23 -11.57 -3.34 7.71
C PHE A 23 -12.35 -4.65 7.70
N LYS A 24 -12.99 -4.97 6.58
CA LYS A 24 -13.80 -6.19 6.41
C LYS A 24 -12.92 -7.31 5.89
N ASP A 25 -12.85 -7.43 4.57
CA ASP A 25 -12.11 -8.45 3.86
C ASP A 25 -11.78 -7.94 2.45
N ASN A 26 -10.86 -8.63 1.79
CA ASN A 26 -10.66 -8.52 0.36
C ASN A 26 -11.66 -9.44 -0.36
N ASP A 27 -12.73 -8.85 -0.92
CA ASP A 27 -13.79 -9.59 -1.62
C ASP A 27 -13.28 -10.45 -2.80
N ASN A 28 -12.10 -10.13 -3.36
CA ASN A 28 -11.50 -10.92 -4.46
C ASN A 28 -10.80 -12.20 -3.96
N LEU A 29 -10.42 -12.23 -2.68
CA LEU A 29 -9.82 -13.40 -2.04
C LEU A 29 -10.30 -13.44 -0.58
N PRO A 30 -11.56 -13.83 -0.35
CA PRO A 30 -12.17 -13.76 0.95
C PRO A 30 -11.65 -14.85 1.89
N ASP A 31 -11.54 -14.51 3.16
CA ASP A 31 -11.30 -15.42 4.28
C ASP A 31 -12.50 -15.35 5.23
N THR A 32 -13.31 -16.41 5.25
CA THR A 32 -14.54 -16.44 6.03
C THR A 32 -14.33 -16.54 7.54
N GLU A 33 -13.12 -16.92 7.98
CA GLU A 33 -12.81 -17.07 9.42
C GLU A 33 -12.26 -15.76 10.00
N MET A 34 -11.31 -15.14 9.30
CA MET A 34 -10.56 -13.99 9.82
C MET A 34 -10.72 -12.71 9.01
N GLY A 35 -11.30 -12.76 7.79
CA GLY A 35 -11.41 -11.61 6.90
C GLY A 35 -10.04 -11.02 6.54
N TRP A 36 -9.94 -9.69 6.55
CA TRP A 36 -8.65 -9.03 6.53
C TRP A 36 -7.99 -9.09 7.92
N SER A 37 -6.76 -9.60 7.99
CA SER A 37 -6.09 -9.90 9.25
C SER A 37 -4.72 -9.24 9.37
N PRO A 38 -4.11 -9.23 10.58
CA PRO A 38 -2.73 -8.78 10.78
C PRO A 38 -1.73 -9.54 9.90
N GLU A 39 -1.90 -10.85 9.74
CA GLU A 39 -1.02 -11.70 8.93
C GLU A 39 -1.08 -11.30 7.45
N ARG A 40 -2.28 -11.03 6.93
CA ARG A 40 -2.47 -10.54 5.55
C ARG A 40 -1.89 -9.14 5.36
N SER A 41 -1.94 -8.31 6.39
CA SER A 41 -1.29 -7.00 6.38
C SER A 41 0.24 -7.11 6.34
N ILE A 42 0.83 -8.07 7.08
CA ILE A 42 2.27 -8.36 7.04
C ILE A 42 2.67 -8.83 5.63
N GLN A 43 1.93 -9.77 5.06
CA GLN A 43 2.17 -10.25 3.69
C GLN A 43 2.06 -9.14 2.65
N LEU A 44 1.10 -8.22 2.80
CA LEU A 44 1.00 -7.04 1.92
C LEU A 44 2.20 -6.09 2.11
N GLY A 45 2.72 -5.97 3.33
CA GLY A 45 3.97 -5.25 3.62
C GLY A 45 5.17 -5.86 2.89
N GLU A 46 5.33 -7.19 2.95
CA GLU A 46 6.37 -7.91 2.19
C GLU A 46 6.23 -7.68 0.68
N ALA A 47 5.00 -7.79 0.15
CA ALA A 47 4.71 -7.53 -1.25
C ALA A 47 4.99 -6.08 -1.66
N SER A 48 4.79 -5.12 -0.75
CA SER A 48 5.09 -3.71 -0.99
C SER A 48 6.59 -3.47 -1.19
N LEU A 49 7.47 -4.19 -0.49
CA LEU A 49 8.92 -4.10 -0.70
C LEU A 49 9.32 -4.57 -2.09
N ILE A 50 8.68 -5.64 -2.59
CA ILE A 50 8.90 -6.14 -3.96
C ILE A 50 8.44 -5.09 -4.99
N ALA A 51 7.28 -4.47 -4.77
CA ALA A 51 6.77 -3.41 -5.63
C ALA A 51 7.70 -2.18 -5.66
N MET A 52 8.25 -1.78 -4.52
CA MET A 52 9.23 -0.69 -4.43
C MET A 52 10.54 -1.06 -5.16
N LEU A 53 11.05 -2.28 -4.96
CA LEU A 53 12.24 -2.76 -5.66
C LEU A 53 12.06 -2.74 -7.18
N ALA A 54 10.86 -3.06 -7.67
CA ALA A 54 10.58 -3.10 -9.10
C ALA A 54 10.70 -1.75 -9.81
N VAL A 55 10.62 -0.62 -9.07
CA VAL A 55 10.67 0.73 -9.64
C VAL A 55 11.85 1.55 -9.12
N VAL A 56 12.62 1.05 -8.15
CA VAL A 56 13.65 1.85 -7.46
C VAL A 56 14.69 2.43 -8.42
N ASP A 57 15.04 1.72 -9.48
CA ASP A 57 16.02 2.17 -10.49
C ASP A 57 15.42 3.17 -11.51
N ASP A 58 14.09 3.21 -11.62
CA ASP A 58 13.36 4.20 -12.44
C ASP A 58 13.05 5.49 -11.65
N LEU A 59 13.15 5.42 -10.31
CA LEU A 59 13.08 6.58 -9.42
C LEU A 59 14.45 7.29 -9.40
N ARG A 60 14.43 8.61 -9.18
CA ARG A 60 15.63 9.47 -9.24
C ARG A 60 16.67 9.14 -8.18
#